data_AF-A0A5C3KA97-F1
#
_entry.id   AF-A0A5C3KA97-F1
#
_cell.length_a   1.000
_cell.length_b   1.000
_cell.length_c   1.000
_cell.angle_alpha   90.00
_cell.angle_beta   90.00
_cell.angle_gamma   90.00
#
_symmetry.space_group_name_H-M   'P 1'
#
loop_
_entity.id
_entity.type
_entity.pdbx_description
1 polymer ?
#
loop_
_entity_poly.entity_id
_entity_poly.type
_entity_poly.pdbx_seq_one_letter_code
_entity_poly.pdbx_strand_id
1 'polypeptide(L)' 'MQQICNLQPKEFDLAALDSELASMALIRALPDKFSTFTSSLLLLEKLDHTAIHQAFITKETQCCHRA' A
#
# COMPACT_ATOMS: atom_id res chain seq x y z
N MET A 1 -13.56 -33.59 3.86
CA MET A 1 -13.44 -32.22 4.39
C MET A 1 -11.99 -31.79 4.25
N GLN A 2 -11.69 -30.83 3.39
CA GLN A 2 -10.35 -30.23 3.37
C GLN A 2 -10.20 -29.43 4.68
N GLN A 3 -9.15 -29.72 5.45
CA GLN A 3 -8.90 -29.01 6.71
C GLN A 3 -8.68 -27.53 6.38
N ILE A 4 -9.48 -26.64 6.96
CA ILE A 4 -9.40 -25.18 6.80
C ILE A 4 -7.96 -24.67 6.99
N CYS A 5 -7.17 -25.34 7.83
CA CYS A 5 -5.77 -25.05 8.08
C CYS A 5 -4.87 -25.12 6.83
N ASN A 6 -5.24 -25.93 5.82
CA ASN A 6 -4.50 -26.05 4.56
C ASN A 6 -4.80 -24.91 3.57
N LEU A 7 -5.84 -24.12 3.84
CA LEU A 7 -6.15 -22.90 3.07
C LEU A 7 -5.40 -21.68 3.59
N GLN A 8 -4.78 -21.78 4.76
CA GLN A 8 -3.97 -20.70 5.29
C GLN A 8 -2.65 -20.61 4.48
N PRO A 9 -2.32 -19.43 3.93
CA PRO A 9 -1.00 -19.23 3.35
C PRO A 9 0.06 -19.41 4.44
N LYS A 10 1.06 -20.25 4.20
CA LYS A 10 2.12 -20.53 5.20
C LYS A 10 2.95 -19.29 5.57
N GLU A 11 2.99 -18.29 4.69
CA GLU A 11 3.86 -17.11 4.82
C GLU A 11 3.09 -15.79 4.95
N PHE A 12 1.76 -15.81 5.04
CA PHE A 12 0.94 -14.61 5.18
C PHE A 12 0.16 -14.67 6.49
N ASP A 13 0.66 -13.96 7.48
CA ASP A 13 0.02 -13.83 8.78
C ASP A 13 -0.90 -12.60 8.84
N LEU A 14 -1.58 -12.42 9.98
CA LEU A 14 -2.46 -11.28 10.18
C LEU A 14 -1.72 -9.93 10.17
N ALA A 15 -0.44 -9.90 10.57
CA ALA A 15 0.34 -8.68 10.56
C ALA A 15 0.66 -8.23 9.12
N ALA A 16 0.97 -9.16 8.24
CA ALA A 16 1.13 -8.91 6.81
C ALA A 16 -0.18 -8.40 6.19
N LEU A 17 -1.32 -8.99 6.56
CA LEU A 17 -2.64 -8.54 6.13
C LEU A 17 -2.95 -7.10 6.58
N ASP A 18 -2.75 -6.80 7.87
CA ASP A 18 -3.01 -5.48 8.42
C ASP A 18 -2.15 -4.40 7.74
N SER A 19 -0.88 -4.74 7.47
CA SER A 19 0.07 -3.88 6.75
C SER A 19 -0.36 -3.60 5.31
N GLU A 20 -0.78 -4.63 4.58
CA GLU A 20 -1.27 -4.49 3.20
C GLU A 20 -2.59 -3.69 3.16
N LEU A 21 -3.49 -3.95 4.10
CA LEU A 21 -4.76 -3.23 4.23
C LEU A 21 -4.54 -1.74 4.54
N ALA A 22 -3.64 -1.42 5.47
CA ALA A 22 -3.26 -0.04 5.77
C ALA A 22 -2.70 0.66 4.53
N SER A 23 -1.82 -0.01 3.79
CA SER A 23 -1.24 0.51 2.55
C SER A 23 -2.31 0.78 1.48
N MET A 24 -3.25 -0.14 1.32
CA MET A 24 -4.38 0.02 0.40
C MET A 24 -5.31 1.17 0.80
N ALA A 25 -5.57 1.33 2.10
CA ALA A 25 -6.39 2.42 2.62
C ALA A 25 -5.75 3.78 2.36
N LEU A 26 -4.43 3.90 2.58
CA LEU A 26 -3.67 5.12 2.28
C LEU A 26 -3.78 5.51 0.80
N ILE A 27 -3.58 4.56 -0.12
CA ILE A 27 -3.66 4.80 -1.56
C ILE A 27 -5.06 5.25 -1.97
N ARG A 28 -6.12 4.61 -1.44
CA ARG A 28 -7.52 4.93 -1.78
C ARG A 28 -8.03 6.22 -1.15
N ALA A 29 -7.42 6.69 -0.07
CA ALA A 29 -7.77 7.95 0.57
C ALA A 29 -7.23 9.18 -0.19
N LEU A 30 -6.35 8.99 -1.17
CA LEU A 30 -5.77 10.09 -1.94
C LEU A 30 -6.84 10.77 -2.84
N PRO A 31 -6.92 12.11 -2.84
CA PRO A 31 -7.78 12.84 -3.76
C PRO A 31 -7.36 12.68 -5.24
N ASP A 32 -8.32 12.84 -6.16
CA ASP A 32 -8.13 12.65 -7.62
C ASP A 32 -6.99 13.48 -8.23
N LYS A 33 -6.64 14.62 -7.63
CA LYS A 33 -5.48 15.43 -8.05
C LYS A 33 -4.15 14.68 -7.99
N PHE A 34 -4.10 13.56 -7.27
CA PHE A 34 -2.96 12.66 -7.18
C PHE A 34 -3.14 11.38 -8.00
N SER A 35 -4.13 11.29 -8.89
CA SER A 35 -4.41 10.10 -9.72
C SER A 35 -3.18 9.50 -10.40
N THR A 36 -2.28 10.31 -10.97
CA THR A 36 -1.02 9.81 -11.55
C THR A 36 -0.12 9.13 -10.52
N PHE A 37 -0.04 9.69 -9.31
CA PHE A 37 0.73 9.12 -8.21
C PHE A 37 0.06 7.84 -7.70
N THR A 38 -1.26 7.83 -7.50
CA THR A 38 -2.04 6.64 -7.14
C THR A 38 -1.82 5.51 -8.14
N SER A 39 -1.90 5.79 -9.45
CA SER A 39 -1.62 4.79 -10.50
C SER A 39 -0.20 4.25 -10.43
N SER A 40 0.80 5.08 -10.10
CA SER A 40 2.18 4.62 -9.94
C SER A 40 2.36 3.68 -8.74
N LEU A 41 1.63 3.90 -7.64
CA LEU A 41 1.66 3.02 -6.48
C LEU A 41 0.97 1.68 -6.76
N LEU A 42 -0.09 1.67 -7.55
CA LEU A 42 -0.81 0.45 -7.93
C LEU A 42 -0.03 -0.44 -8.92
N LEU A 43 1.04 0.08 -9.52
CA LEU A 43 1.93 -0.67 -10.40
C LEU A 43 3.06 -1.38 -9.64
N LEU A 44 3.18 -1.20 -8.33
CA LEU A 44 4.17 -1.90 -7.51
C LEU A 44 3.83 -3.40 -7.44
N GLU A 45 4.86 -4.24 -7.61
CA GLU A 45 4.72 -5.71 -7.53
C GLU A 45 4.24 -6.18 -6.15
N LYS A 46 4.60 -5.44 -5.10
CA LYS A 46 4.17 -5.69 -3.72
C LYS A 46 3.79 -4.38 -3.02
N LEU A 47 2.69 -4.42 -2.29
CA LEU A 47 2.24 -3.36 -1.38
C LEU A 47 3.02 -3.45 -0.06
N ASP A 48 4.30 -3.12 -0.11
CA ASP A 48 5.11 -2.98 1.11
C ASP A 48 4.79 -1.65 1.79
N HIS A 49 4.33 -1.72 3.04
CA HIS A 49 3.94 -0.54 3.82
C HIS A 49 5.07 0.48 3.95
N THR A 50 6.32 0.02 4.12
CA THR A 50 7.47 0.92 4.25
C THR A 50 7.70 1.69 2.96
N ALA A 51 7.69 1.00 1.81
CA ALA A 51 7.84 1.61 0.50
C ALA A 51 6.71 2.61 0.18
N ILE A 52 5.45 2.24 0.47
CA ILE A 52 4.30 3.14 0.30
C ILE A 52 4.46 4.37 1.17
N HIS A 53 4.79 4.21 2.46
CA HIS A 53 4.97 5.33 3.38
C HIS A 53 6.09 6.28 2.91
N GLN A 54 7.23 5.75 2.45
CA GLN A 54 8.31 6.57 1.89
C GLN A 54 7.91 7.30 0.61
N ALA A 55 7.13 6.67 -0.26
CA ALA A 55 6.60 7.33 -1.46
C ALA A 55 5.71 8.52 -1.11
N PHE A 56 4.88 8.40 -0.06
CA PHE A 56 4.06 9.51 0.45
C PHE A 56 4.91 10.66 0.97
N ILE A 57 5.91 10.40 1.84
CA ILE A 57 6.83 11.44 2.34
C ILE A 57 7.55 12.15 1.19
N THR A 58 8.01 11.39 0.20
CA THR A 58 8.68 11.93 -0.98
C THR A 58 7.73 12.83 -1.78
N LYS A 59 6.48 12.41 -1.96
CA LYS A 59 5.48 13.18 -2.68
C LYS A 59 5.11 14.47 -1.96
N GLU A 60 4.94 14.41 -0.64
CA GLU A 60 4.70 15.57 0.20
C GLU A 60 5.85 16.57 0.10
N THR A 61 7.09 16.10 0.25
CA THR A 61 8.30 16.93 0.09
C THR A 61 8.32 17.62 -1.27
N GLN A 62 8.01 16.92 -2.36
CA GLN A 62 7.95 17.50 -3.70
C GLN A 62 6.85 18.57 -3.85
N CYS A 63 5.70 18.38 -3.21
CA CYS A 63 4.61 19.35 -3.23
C CYS A 63 5.00 20.63 -2.47
N CYS A 64 5.62 20.51 -1.30
CA CYS A 64 6.07 21.65 -0.50
C CYS A 64 7.14 22.49 -1.21
N HIS A 65 8.04 21.87 -2.00
CA HIS A 65 9.04 22.61 -2.78
C HIS A 65 8.48 23.30 -4.03
N ARG A 66 7.25 22.97 -4.45
CA ARG A 66 6.59 23.54 -5.63
C ARG A 66 5.58 24.63 -5.30
N ALA A 67 5.30 24.87 -4.02
CA ALA A 67 4.43 25.93 -3.52
C ALA A 67 5.24 27.19 -3.20
#